data_AF-A0A9Q1A6G4-F1
#
_entry.id   AF-A0A9Q1A6G4-F1
#
_cell.length_a   1.000
_cell.length_b   1.000
_cell.length_c   1.000
_cell.angle_alpha   90.00
_cell.angle_beta   90.00
_cell.angle_gamma   90.00
#
_symmetry.space_group_name_H-M   'P 1'
#
loop_
_entity.id
_entity.type
_entity.pdbx_description
1 polymer ?
#
loop_
_entity_poly.entity_id
_entity_poly.type
_entity_poly.pdbx_seq_one_letter_code
_entity_poly.pdbx_strand_id
1 'polypeptide(L)'
;MRLLLPRVQLVRALIDPDGALRDIRDLDSISFSDWFLSKGGTRMSIQRMWDPVAYALGMLKGSPDVYLSGPIRKYIEDKGGRFHLRWGCRQILYDRSPDGEILVTGLATSKATDKKVVKADAYVVACDVPGIKRLLPSQVAGSRTIKAVAASFWLR
;
A
#
# COMPACT_ATOMS: atom_id res chain seq x y z
N MET A 1 -25.38 37.99 -23.19
CA MET A 1 -24.12 37.21 -23.26
C MET A 1 -24.01 36.34 -22.01
N ARG A 2 -24.30 35.03 -22.10
CA ARG A 2 -24.42 34.14 -20.92
C ARG A 2 -23.13 33.35 -20.76
N LEU A 3 -22.27 33.77 -19.82
CA LEU A 3 -20.91 33.24 -19.64
C LEU A 3 -20.92 31.76 -19.21
N LEU A 4 -20.26 30.90 -19.99
CA LEU A 4 -20.07 29.47 -19.74
C LEU A 4 -18.98 29.18 -18.69
N LEU A 5 -19.08 29.82 -17.52
CA LEU A 5 -18.10 29.72 -16.43
C LEU A 5 -18.12 28.44 -15.56
N PRO A 6 -19.16 27.56 -15.48
CA PRO A 6 -19.22 26.53 -14.43
C PRO A 6 -18.37 25.28 -14.71
N ARG A 7 -17.53 25.25 -15.74
CA ARG A 7 -16.79 24.03 -16.17
C ARG A 7 -15.36 23.94 -15.65
N VAL A 8 -14.89 24.89 -14.85
CA VAL A 8 -13.54 24.90 -14.28
C VAL A 8 -13.64 25.00 -12.76
N GLN A 9 -13.26 23.94 -12.05
CA GLN A 9 -13.35 23.88 -10.58
C GLN A 9 -12.53 24.99 -9.89
N LEU A 10 -11.47 25.48 -10.53
CA LEU A 10 -10.68 26.63 -10.06
C LEU A 10 -11.50 27.93 -9.97
N VAL A 11 -12.43 28.15 -10.92
CA VAL A 11 -13.33 29.32 -10.92
C VAL A 11 -14.40 29.17 -9.84
N ARG A 12 -14.90 27.95 -9.62
CA ARG A 12 -15.83 27.66 -8.52
C ARG A 12 -15.15 27.87 -7.16
N ALA A 13 -13.93 27.37 -6.97
CA ALA A 13 -13.17 27.51 -5.74
C ALA A 13 -12.85 28.97 -5.37
N LEU A 14 -12.85 29.91 -6.32
CA LEU A 14 -12.65 31.33 -6.07
C LEU A 14 -13.90 32.03 -5.47
N ILE A 15 -15.09 31.43 -5.62
CA ILE A 15 -16.38 32.02 -5.26
C ILE A 15 -17.10 31.19 -4.16
N ASP A 16 -16.94 29.88 -4.19
CA ASP A 16 -17.51 28.89 -3.26
C ASP A 16 -16.45 27.78 -3.00
N PRO A 17 -15.48 28.01 -2.08
CA PRO A 17 -14.44 27.05 -1.77
C PRO A 17 -14.97 25.73 -1.21
N ASP A 18 -16.00 25.79 -0.35
CA ASP A 18 -16.57 24.62 0.30
C ASP A 18 -17.41 23.76 -0.64
N GLY A 19 -18.11 24.35 -1.61
CA GLY A 19 -18.76 23.61 -2.68
C GLY A 19 -17.76 23.01 -3.67
N ALA A 20 -16.68 23.72 -4.01
CA ALA A 20 -15.60 23.13 -4.81
C ALA A 20 -14.89 21.97 -4.08
N LEU A 21 -14.67 22.07 -2.77
CA LEU A 21 -14.12 20.98 -1.95
C LEU A 21 -15.06 19.77 -1.85
N ARG A 22 -16.38 19.99 -1.84
CA ARG A 22 -17.38 18.91 -1.91
C ARG A 22 -17.34 18.22 -3.27
N ASP A 23 -17.41 18.97 -4.36
CA ASP A 23 -17.26 18.43 -5.73
C ASP A 23 -15.97 17.61 -5.91
N ILE A 24 -14.85 18.03 -5.30
CA ILE A 24 -13.58 17.28 -5.35
C ILE A 24 -13.67 15.99 -4.52
N ARG A 25 -14.25 16.02 -3.32
CA ARG A 25 -14.39 14.83 -2.45
C ARG A 25 -15.38 13.81 -3.01
N ASP A 26 -16.40 14.25 -3.73
CA ASP A 26 -17.32 13.34 -4.43
C ASP A 26 -16.61 12.52 -5.52
N LEU A 27 -15.42 12.97 -5.98
CA LEU A 27 -14.55 12.21 -6.89
C LEU A 27 -13.59 11.24 -6.17
N ASP A 28 -13.41 11.31 -4.84
CA ASP A 28 -12.54 10.38 -4.09
C ASP A 28 -13.00 8.91 -4.22
N SER A 29 -14.27 8.70 -4.56
CA SER A 29 -14.88 7.38 -4.80
C SER A 29 -14.70 6.84 -6.23
N ILE A 30 -14.07 7.60 -7.14
CA ILE A 30 -13.91 7.26 -8.55
C ILE A 30 -12.43 7.26 -8.92
N SER A 31 -11.90 6.12 -9.39
CA SER A 31 -10.53 6.06 -9.91
C SER A 31 -10.38 6.95 -11.14
N PHE A 32 -9.22 7.60 -11.31
CA PHE A 32 -8.88 8.32 -12.55
C PHE A 32 -9.11 7.45 -13.80
N SER A 33 -8.80 6.16 -13.72
CA SER A 33 -9.06 5.19 -14.79
C SER A 33 -10.55 5.06 -15.10
N ASP A 34 -11.40 4.91 -14.08
CA ASP A 34 -12.84 4.72 -14.24
C ASP A 34 -13.50 6.00 -14.74
N TRP A 35 -13.07 7.16 -14.23
CA TRP A 35 -13.46 8.47 -14.75
C TRP A 35 -13.08 8.62 -16.23
N PHE A 36 -11.84 8.32 -16.61
CA PHE A 36 -11.35 8.46 -17.99
C PHE A 36 -12.10 7.54 -18.96
N LEU A 37 -12.37 6.29 -18.56
CA LEU A 37 -13.20 5.35 -19.31
C LEU A 37 -14.66 5.86 -19.41
N SER A 38 -15.22 6.44 -18.34
CA SER A 38 -16.59 7.01 -18.35
C SER A 38 -16.77 8.18 -19.33
N LYS A 39 -15.67 8.85 -19.72
CA LYS A 39 -15.65 9.94 -20.70
C LYS A 39 -15.37 9.47 -22.14
N GLY A 40 -15.45 8.17 -22.41
CA GLY A 40 -15.19 7.58 -23.73
C GLY A 40 -13.71 7.31 -24.01
N GLY A 41 -12.84 7.48 -23.02
CA GLY A 41 -11.45 7.05 -23.11
C GLY A 41 -11.34 5.53 -23.21
N THR A 42 -10.26 5.02 -23.81
CA THR A 42 -9.98 3.58 -23.89
C THR A 42 -8.81 3.20 -22.99
N ARG A 43 -8.78 1.97 -22.46
CA ARG A 43 -7.61 1.47 -21.69
C ARG A 43 -6.31 1.57 -22.48
N MET A 44 -6.37 1.33 -23.79
CA MET A 44 -5.23 1.45 -24.69
C MET A 44 -4.73 2.91 -24.82
N SER A 45 -5.59 3.91 -24.64
CA SER A 45 -5.19 5.33 -24.56
C SER A 45 -4.50 5.65 -23.23
N ILE A 46 -5.02 5.14 -22.09
CA ILE A 46 -4.35 5.27 -20.79
C ILE A 46 -2.94 4.66 -20.86
N GLN A 47 -2.83 3.43 -21.36
CA GLN A 47 -1.56 2.71 -21.55
C GLN A 47 -0.56 3.54 -22.39
N ARG A 48 -0.99 4.00 -23.58
CA ARG A 48 -0.16 4.79 -24.50
C ARG A 48 0.19 6.20 -24.00
N MET A 49 -0.59 6.76 -23.09
CA MET A 49 -0.33 8.08 -22.49
C MET A 49 0.57 7.97 -21.26
N TRP A 50 0.30 6.99 -20.38
CA TRP A 50 0.94 6.91 -19.07
C TRP A 50 2.29 6.23 -19.09
N ASP A 51 2.46 5.16 -19.88
CA ASP A 51 3.74 4.43 -19.93
C ASP A 51 4.89 5.32 -20.44
N PRO A 52 4.73 6.17 -21.48
CA PRO A 52 5.76 7.12 -21.88
C PRO A 52 5.99 8.24 -20.86
N VAL A 53 4.97 8.66 -20.09
CA VAL A 53 5.13 9.70 -19.05
C VAL A 53 5.94 9.15 -17.88
N ALA A 54 5.66 7.93 -17.41
CA ALA A 54 6.44 7.27 -16.36
C ALA A 54 7.91 7.04 -16.78
N TYR A 55 8.14 6.75 -18.06
CA TYR A 55 9.48 6.61 -18.65
C TYR A 55 10.20 7.96 -18.81
N ALA A 56 9.53 8.97 -19.40
CA ALA A 56 10.11 10.28 -19.71
C ALA A 56 10.36 11.15 -18.46
N LEU A 57 9.62 10.95 -17.38
CA LEU A 57 9.89 11.57 -16.07
C LEU A 57 11.16 11.02 -15.38
N GLY A 58 11.88 10.06 -16.01
CA GLY A 58 13.21 9.64 -15.60
C GLY A 58 13.27 8.95 -14.24
N MET A 59 12.16 8.37 -13.77
CA MET A 59 12.01 7.88 -12.40
C MET A 59 13.05 6.82 -12.00
N LEU A 60 13.58 6.04 -12.95
CA LEU A 60 14.67 5.08 -12.74
C LEU A 60 15.58 4.99 -13.97
N LYS A 61 16.90 4.82 -13.75
CA LYS A 61 17.92 4.64 -14.81
C LYS A 61 17.93 3.27 -15.48
N GLY A 62 16.97 2.40 -15.17
CA GLY A 62 16.89 1.01 -15.62
C GLY A 62 15.97 0.19 -14.73
N SER A 63 16.16 -1.13 -14.70
CA SER A 63 15.32 -2.04 -13.88
C SER A 63 15.24 -1.60 -12.41
N PRO A 64 14.03 -1.53 -11.82
CA PRO A 64 13.86 -1.22 -10.39
C PRO A 64 14.63 -2.18 -9.47
N ASP A 65 14.85 -3.43 -9.89
CA ASP A 65 15.61 -4.39 -9.08
C ASP A 65 17.08 -3.99 -8.96
N VAL A 66 17.66 -3.47 -10.05
CA VAL A 66 19.07 -3.06 -10.10
C VAL A 66 19.30 -1.70 -9.44
N TYR A 67 18.39 -0.75 -9.65
CA TYR A 67 18.60 0.66 -9.27
C TYR A 67 17.85 1.12 -8.02
N LEU A 68 16.93 0.31 -7.47
CA LEU A 68 16.15 0.66 -6.27
C LEU A 68 16.16 -0.47 -5.23
N SER A 69 15.66 -1.66 -5.59
CA SER A 69 15.55 -2.81 -4.67
C SER A 69 16.92 -3.31 -4.22
N GLY A 70 17.88 -3.44 -5.15
CA GLY A 70 19.25 -3.89 -4.90
C GLY A 70 20.00 -3.01 -3.89
N PRO A 71 20.12 -1.69 -4.11
CA PRO A 71 20.76 -0.78 -3.14
C PRO A 71 20.11 -0.79 -1.76
N ILE A 72 18.77 -0.82 -1.69
CA ILE A 72 18.03 -0.89 -0.41
C ILE A 72 18.31 -2.22 0.31
N ARG A 73 18.28 -3.34 -0.42
CA ARG A 73 18.60 -4.67 0.12
C ARG A 73 20.01 -4.68 0.67
N LYS A 74 20.99 -4.23 -0.13
CA LYS A 74 22.40 -4.17 0.26
C LYS A 74 22.58 -3.36 1.54
N TYR A 75 21.97 -2.17 1.63
CA TYR A 75 22.05 -1.34 2.84
C TYR A 75 21.50 -2.07 4.08
N ILE A 76 20.39 -2.80 3.94
CA ILE A 76 19.80 -3.57 5.04
C ILE A 76 20.68 -4.76 5.43
N GLU A 77 21.26 -5.48 4.46
CA GLU A 77 22.18 -6.60 4.68
C GLU A 77 23.51 -6.13 5.33
N ASP A 78 24.08 -5.01 4.86
CA ASP A 78 25.27 -4.37 5.44
C ASP A 78 25.01 -3.86 6.89
N LYS A 79 23.74 -3.72 7.30
CA LYS A 79 23.31 -3.42 8.69
C LYS A 79 22.88 -4.67 9.48
N GLY A 80 23.13 -5.87 8.99
CA GLY A 80 22.82 -7.15 9.65
C GLY A 80 21.37 -7.64 9.48
N GLY A 81 20.55 -6.94 8.69
CA GLY A 81 19.19 -7.36 8.36
C GLY A 81 19.17 -8.60 7.46
N ARG A 82 18.13 -9.45 7.60
CA ARG A 82 18.07 -10.77 6.95
C ARG A 82 16.81 -10.95 6.10
N PHE A 83 16.98 -11.15 4.79
CA PHE A 83 15.87 -11.38 3.85
C PHE A 83 15.51 -12.86 3.72
N HIS A 84 14.26 -13.20 4.03
CA HIS A 84 13.74 -14.57 3.97
C HIS A 84 12.78 -14.75 2.78
N LEU A 85 13.32 -14.77 1.57
CA LEU A 85 12.52 -14.89 0.34
C LEU A 85 11.81 -16.26 0.24
N ARG A 86 10.66 -16.25 -0.44
CA ARG A 86 9.76 -17.42 -0.63
C ARG A 86 9.18 -18.02 0.67
N TRP A 87 9.27 -17.32 1.80
CA TRP A 87 8.54 -17.63 3.03
C TRP A 87 7.25 -16.82 3.10
N GLY A 88 6.12 -17.43 2.76
CA GLY A 88 4.81 -16.78 2.84
C GLY A 88 4.30 -16.78 4.29
N CYS A 89 3.91 -15.61 4.80
CA CYS A 89 3.13 -15.54 6.04
C CYS A 89 1.74 -16.16 5.79
N ARG A 90 1.31 -17.04 6.69
CA ARG A 90 0.03 -17.78 6.60
C ARG A 90 -0.96 -17.36 7.66
N GLN A 91 -0.47 -17.03 8.85
CA GLN A 91 -1.30 -16.66 9.99
C GLN A 91 -0.50 -15.79 10.96
N ILE A 92 -1.15 -14.76 11.50
CA ILE A 92 -0.66 -14.01 12.66
C ILE A 92 -1.07 -14.77 13.91
N LEU A 93 -0.12 -15.14 14.76
CA LEU A 93 -0.38 -15.74 16.07
C LEU A 93 -0.47 -14.62 17.11
N TYR A 94 -1.50 -14.65 17.94
CA TYR A 94 -1.76 -13.61 18.92
C TYR A 94 -2.48 -14.18 20.14
N ASP A 95 -2.18 -13.60 21.29
CA ASP A 95 -2.93 -13.80 22.54
C ASP A 95 -3.77 -12.55 22.83
N ARG A 96 -4.74 -12.68 23.72
CA ARG A 96 -5.63 -11.59 24.14
C ARG A 96 -5.49 -11.34 25.63
N SER A 97 -5.21 -10.10 26.02
CA SER A 97 -5.23 -9.66 27.43
C SER A 97 -6.68 -9.71 27.96
N PRO A 98 -6.90 -9.91 29.28
CA PRO A 98 -8.22 -9.73 29.89
C PRO A 98 -8.88 -8.38 29.56
N ASP A 99 -8.07 -7.32 29.39
CA ASP A 99 -8.50 -5.96 29.03
C ASP A 99 -8.90 -5.82 27.55
N GLY A 100 -8.81 -6.90 26.78
CA GLY A 100 -9.21 -6.96 25.37
C GLY A 100 -8.10 -6.60 24.37
N GLU A 101 -6.94 -6.12 24.83
CA GLU A 101 -5.75 -5.87 23.98
C GLU A 101 -5.24 -7.15 23.31
N ILE A 102 -4.63 -7.00 22.13
CA ILE A 102 -4.13 -8.11 21.31
C ILE A 102 -2.61 -8.04 21.24
N LEU A 103 -1.95 -9.07 21.77
CA LEU A 103 -0.49 -9.21 21.77
C LEU A 103 -0.09 -10.21 20.69
N VAL A 104 0.64 -9.76 19.66
CA VAL A 104 1.14 -10.66 18.61
C VAL A 104 2.31 -11.47 19.15
N THR A 105 2.19 -12.80 19.14
CA THR A 105 3.17 -13.73 19.71
C THR A 105 4.02 -14.46 18.67
N GLY A 106 3.69 -14.32 17.38
CA GLY A 106 4.50 -14.81 16.28
C GLY A 106 3.82 -14.72 14.91
N LEU A 107 4.58 -15.02 13.85
CA LEU A 107 4.06 -15.21 12.49
C LEU A 107 4.28 -16.66 12.06
N ALA A 108 3.20 -17.37 11.74
CA ALA A 108 3.30 -18.68 11.11
C ALA A 108 3.63 -18.50 9.63
N THR A 109 4.79 -19.00 9.21
CA THR A 109 5.33 -18.86 7.85
C THR A 109 5.57 -20.23 7.21
N SER A 110 5.44 -20.33 5.88
CA SER A 110 5.77 -21.56 5.15
C SER A 110 6.47 -21.32 3.82
N LYS A 111 7.28 -22.31 3.43
CA LYS A 111 8.01 -22.38 2.15
C LYS A 111 7.96 -23.83 1.65
N ALA A 112 7.27 -24.06 0.53
CA ALA A 112 6.98 -25.42 0.04
C ALA A 112 6.36 -26.31 1.16
N THR A 113 7.05 -27.37 1.57
CA THR A 113 6.69 -28.27 2.68
C THR A 113 7.00 -27.70 4.06
N ASP A 114 7.96 -26.78 4.16
CA ASP A 114 8.52 -26.31 5.42
C ASP A 114 7.57 -25.31 6.10
N LYS A 115 7.45 -25.42 7.42
CA LYS A 115 6.67 -24.53 8.28
C LYS A 115 7.54 -24.08 9.45
N LYS A 116 7.48 -22.79 9.81
CA LYS A 116 8.09 -22.27 11.03
C LYS A 116 7.30 -21.10 11.60
N VAL A 117 7.34 -20.95 12.92
CA VAL A 117 6.87 -19.75 13.60
C VAL A 117 8.06 -18.81 13.76
N VAL A 118 7.94 -17.59 13.23
CA VAL A 118 8.91 -16.51 13.46
C VAL A 118 8.47 -15.73 14.69
N LYS A 119 9.38 -15.56 15.65
CA LYS A 119 9.20 -14.68 16.81
C LYS A 119 10.15 -13.48 16.71
N ALA A 120 9.69 -12.32 17.18
CA ALA A 120 10.40 -11.05 17.20
C ALA A 120 9.72 -10.11 18.21
N ASP A 121 10.38 -8.99 18.53
CA ASP A 121 9.83 -7.96 19.42
C ASP A 121 8.76 -7.08 18.74
N ALA A 122 8.66 -7.12 17.40
CA ALA A 122 7.65 -6.42 16.59
C ALA A 122 7.39 -7.15 15.24
N TYR A 123 6.19 -6.97 14.62
CA TYR A 123 5.78 -7.74 13.42
C TYR A 123 4.99 -7.00 12.30
N VAL A 124 5.48 -6.76 11.06
CA VAL A 124 4.79 -6.06 9.95
C VAL A 124 3.88 -7.03 9.28
N VAL A 125 2.89 -6.41 8.65
CA VAL A 125 2.42 -6.88 7.38
C VAL A 125 2.44 -5.72 6.38
N ALA A 126 3.55 -5.57 5.62
CA ALA A 126 3.67 -4.62 4.51
C ALA A 126 3.01 -5.20 3.23
N CYS A 127 1.77 -5.67 3.36
CA CYS A 127 0.99 -6.25 2.26
C CYS A 127 -0.01 -5.26 1.68
N ASP A 128 -0.52 -5.58 0.50
CA ASP A 128 -1.65 -4.93 -0.13
C ASP A 128 -2.94 -5.10 0.70
N VAL A 129 -3.94 -4.25 0.46
CA VAL A 129 -5.24 -4.28 1.19
C VAL A 129 -5.91 -5.68 1.14
N PRO A 130 -5.95 -6.39 -0.01
CA PRO A 130 -6.39 -7.79 -0.06
C PRO A 130 -5.51 -8.78 0.73
N GLY A 131 -4.19 -8.60 0.76
CA GLY A 131 -3.25 -9.42 1.54
C GLY A 131 -3.46 -9.26 3.04
N ILE A 132 -3.49 -8.03 3.56
CA ILE A 132 -3.70 -7.78 4.99
C ILE A 132 -5.08 -8.25 5.45
N LYS A 133 -6.15 -8.04 4.67
CA LYS A 133 -7.50 -8.54 5.00
C LYS A 133 -7.60 -10.07 5.12
N ARG A 134 -6.70 -10.82 4.47
CA ARG A 134 -6.62 -12.29 4.59
C ARG A 134 -5.78 -12.76 5.79
N LEU A 135 -4.87 -11.92 6.29
CA LEU A 135 -3.98 -12.22 7.41
C LEU A 135 -4.51 -11.71 8.75
N LEU A 136 -5.31 -10.64 8.75
CA LEU A 136 -5.95 -10.12 9.95
C LEU A 136 -7.05 -11.07 10.43
N PRO A 137 -7.11 -11.39 11.73
CA PRO A 137 -8.27 -12.05 12.31
C PRO A 137 -9.51 -11.16 12.15
N SER A 138 -10.67 -11.75 11.85
CA SER A 138 -11.93 -11.03 11.64
C SER A 138 -12.32 -10.13 12.82
N GLN A 139 -11.92 -10.53 14.03
CA GLN A 139 -12.12 -9.83 15.30
C GLN A 139 -11.36 -8.50 15.42
N VAL A 140 -10.35 -8.25 14.57
CA VAL A 140 -9.48 -7.05 14.66
C VAL A 140 -9.73 -6.05 13.54
N ALA A 141 -10.64 -6.33 12.61
CA ALA A 141 -10.88 -5.54 11.39
C ALA A 141 -11.40 -4.09 11.62
N GLY A 142 -11.66 -3.70 12.88
CA GLY A 142 -12.03 -2.33 13.28
C GLY A 142 -11.13 -1.69 14.33
N SER A 143 -10.08 -2.37 14.82
CA SER A 143 -9.20 -1.80 15.86
C SER A 143 -8.10 -0.93 15.24
N ARG A 144 -7.99 0.32 15.68
CA ARG A 144 -6.98 1.29 15.19
C ARG A 144 -5.55 0.95 15.62
N THR A 145 -5.35 -0.06 16.47
CA THR A 145 -4.07 -0.35 17.13
C THR A 145 -3.54 -1.73 16.75
N ILE A 146 -3.29 -1.95 15.46
CA ILE A 146 -2.43 -3.06 15.00
C ILE A 146 -1.08 -2.46 14.63
N LYS A 147 -0.24 -2.19 15.66
CA LYS A 147 1.15 -1.80 15.44
C LYS A 147 1.92 -3.01 14.93
N ALA A 148 2.17 -3.01 13.63
CA ALA A 148 2.81 -4.10 12.94
C ALA A 148 4.09 -3.65 12.21
N VAL A 149 5.31 -4.00 12.69
CA VAL A 149 6.61 -3.83 11.98
C VAL A 149 7.63 -5.01 12.17
N ALA A 150 7.95 -5.76 11.11
CA ALA A 150 8.75 -6.99 10.93
C ALA A 150 9.75 -6.73 9.80
N ALA A 151 10.64 -5.78 10.04
CA ALA A 151 12.00 -6.17 9.77
C ALA A 151 12.33 -7.24 10.84
N SER A 152 12.62 -8.48 10.44
CA SER A 152 13.24 -9.43 11.37
C SER A 152 14.69 -8.98 11.62
N PHE A 153 14.85 -7.95 12.45
CA PHE A 153 16.13 -7.60 13.06
C PHE A 153 16.47 -8.70 14.06
N TRP A 154 17.16 -9.73 13.57
CA TRP A 154 17.79 -10.74 14.42
C TRP A 154 19.00 -10.12 15.10
N LEU A 155 18.77 -9.40 16.20
CA LEU A 155 19.81 -8.91 17.10
C LEU A 155 20.28 -10.03 18.05
N ARG A 156 21.13 -10.92 17.52
CA ARG A 156 22.31 -11.48 18.18
C ARG A 156 23.35 -11.81 17.10
#